data_AF-A0A5D4RFB2-F1
#
_entry.id   AF-A0A5D4RFB2-F1
#
_cell.length_a   1.000
_cell.length_b   1.000
_cell.length_c   1.000
_cell.angle_alpha   90.00
_cell.angle_beta   90.00
_cell.angle_gamma   90.00
#
_symmetry.space_group_name_H-M   'P 1'
#
loop_
_entity.id
_entity.type
_entity.pdbx_description
1 polymer ?
#
loop_
_entity_poly.entity_id
_entity_poly.type
_entity_poly.pdbx_seq_one_letter_code
_entity_poly.pdbx_strand_id
1 'polypeptide(L)'
;MKIDLSYTGALMGAPKDLNQNGFAPAFPKNPVTIPKEDKAYTVTFSNEWRTFADAEKIRMEDLYSKTTIDPDDPFSYKPKDQWLIFSQYLHEQGGFDGKPREEVADMEEHLKRITDGLDSLHAGGIDLAGGLIRELDSFEAHLEYAASLSALNRFSEKFLTGDAQAGFKDLINGYAKHNRAVVEHHSSLEERFFQARASITVPDVRLMPEQEKEVRITNRLGKSDRILKDELVQTYITFFEGIRNGDDIQPAIDAVKKAFLSNILDQTPLKDREEMKEWLMERTSDTFDRIGSYFVALNDR
;
A
#
# COMPACT_ATOMS: atom_id res chain seq x y z
N MET A 1 -10.31 -5.96 -18.73
CA MET A 1 -10.96 -6.66 -17.59
C MET A 1 -12.08 -5.79 -17.05
N LYS A 2 -13.22 -6.37 -16.67
CA LYS A 2 -14.29 -5.65 -15.95
C LYS A 2 -14.07 -5.87 -14.46
N ILE A 3 -13.90 -4.80 -13.68
CA ILE A 3 -13.61 -4.92 -12.24
C ILE A 3 -14.82 -5.50 -11.50
N ASP A 4 -14.62 -6.61 -10.80
CA ASP A 4 -15.63 -7.22 -9.93
C ASP A 4 -15.35 -6.80 -8.49
N LEU A 5 -16.16 -5.88 -7.98
CA LEU A 5 -16.04 -5.42 -6.60
C LEU A 5 -16.30 -6.54 -5.59
N SER A 6 -17.04 -7.58 -5.97
CA SER A 6 -17.33 -8.74 -5.12
C SER A 6 -16.27 -9.84 -5.15
N TYR A 7 -15.25 -9.70 -6.01
CA TYR A 7 -14.13 -10.64 -6.05
C TYR A 7 -13.30 -10.57 -4.75
N THR A 8 -13.07 -11.73 -4.15
CA THR A 8 -12.38 -11.89 -2.85
C THR A 8 -11.15 -12.80 -2.92
N GLY A 9 -10.68 -13.11 -4.14
CA GLY A 9 -9.55 -14.01 -4.38
C GLY A 9 -9.97 -15.37 -4.96
N ALA A 10 -9.03 -16.02 -5.63
CA ALA A 10 -9.25 -17.24 -6.40
C ALA A 10 -9.58 -18.43 -5.50
N LEU A 11 -8.99 -18.49 -4.30
CA LEU A 11 -9.28 -19.55 -3.34
C LEU A 11 -10.62 -19.41 -2.63
N MET A 12 -11.18 -18.21 -2.61
CA MET A 12 -12.51 -17.95 -2.07
C MET A 12 -13.61 -18.15 -3.14
N GLY A 13 -13.22 -18.33 -4.41
CA GLY A 13 -14.09 -18.54 -5.58
C GLY A 13 -14.40 -20.00 -5.96
N ALA A 14 -13.82 -21.00 -5.28
CA ALA A 14 -14.16 -22.41 -5.51
C ALA A 14 -15.54 -22.79 -4.89
N PRO A 15 -16.31 -23.75 -5.45
CA PRO A 15 -17.65 -24.06 -4.96
C PRO A 15 -17.61 -24.51 -3.49
N LYS A 16 -18.44 -23.86 -2.68
CA LYS A 16 -18.63 -24.08 -1.24
C LYS A 16 -19.05 -25.51 -0.93
N ASP A 17 -18.23 -26.20 -0.14
CA ASP A 17 -18.68 -27.04 0.97
C ASP A 17 -17.53 -27.18 1.98
N LEU A 18 -17.81 -26.88 3.25
CA LEU A 18 -16.93 -27.01 4.43
C LEU A 18 -15.84 -25.93 4.61
N ASN A 19 -16.29 -24.71 4.94
CA ASN A 19 -15.86 -24.09 6.20
C ASN A 19 -16.91 -23.07 6.67
N GLN A 20 -17.66 -23.47 7.69
CA GLN A 20 -18.57 -22.59 8.43
C GLN A 20 -17.72 -21.60 9.25
N ASN A 21 -17.42 -20.45 8.65
CA ASN A 21 -17.26 -19.13 9.31
C ASN A 21 -17.36 -17.96 8.30
N GLY A 22 -18.03 -18.19 7.17
CA GLY A 22 -18.39 -17.16 6.18
C GLY A 22 -19.77 -17.48 5.63
N PHE A 23 -20.81 -17.16 6.41
CA PHE A 23 -22.20 -17.42 6.07
C PHE A 23 -22.62 -16.49 4.92
N ALA A 24 -22.74 -17.03 3.72
CA ALA A 24 -23.56 -16.42 2.68
C ALA A 24 -24.65 -17.44 2.31
N PRO A 25 -25.84 -17.36 2.93
CA PRO A 25 -27.01 -18.08 2.49
C PRO A 25 -27.70 -17.28 1.38
N ALA A 26 -28.23 -18.00 0.39
CA ALA A 26 -29.03 -17.46 -0.69
C ALA A 26 -30.34 -16.84 -0.15
N PHE A 27 -30.71 -15.64 -0.61
CA PHE A 27 -31.95 -14.98 -0.21
C PHE A 27 -32.98 -14.92 -1.35
N PRO A 28 -34.28 -14.93 -1.03
CA PRO A 28 -35.34 -14.97 -2.03
C PRO A 28 -35.44 -13.64 -2.79
N LYS A 29 -35.68 -13.74 -4.10
CA LYS A 29 -35.56 -12.69 -5.12
C LYS A 29 -36.58 -11.53 -5.03
N ASN A 30 -37.40 -11.42 -3.97
CA ASN A 30 -38.57 -10.56 -4.02
C ASN A 30 -38.41 -9.28 -3.20
N PRO A 31 -38.66 -8.10 -3.79
CA PRO A 31 -38.37 -6.82 -3.17
C PRO A 31 -39.55 -6.24 -2.36
N VAL A 32 -39.28 -5.32 -1.43
CA VAL A 32 -40.29 -4.69 -0.54
C VAL A 32 -40.43 -3.20 -0.88
N THR A 33 -41.62 -2.60 -0.79
CA THR A 33 -41.86 -1.19 -1.19
C THR A 33 -42.06 -0.26 0.02
N ILE A 34 -41.37 0.88 0.02
CA ILE A 34 -41.42 1.96 1.02
C ILE A 34 -41.82 3.29 0.34
N PRO A 35 -42.87 3.99 0.80
CA PRO A 35 -43.28 5.27 0.24
C PRO A 35 -42.57 6.47 0.91
N LYS A 36 -42.13 7.44 0.09
CA LYS A 36 -41.68 8.76 0.54
C LYS A 36 -41.97 9.80 -0.55
N GLU A 37 -42.53 10.95 -0.18
CA GLU A 37 -42.81 12.10 -1.08
C GLU A 37 -43.63 11.74 -2.33
N ASP A 38 -44.86 11.26 -2.14
CA ASP A 38 -45.84 10.90 -3.19
C ASP A 38 -45.33 9.88 -4.26
N LYS A 39 -44.23 9.18 -3.97
CA LYS A 39 -43.71 8.07 -4.80
C LYS A 39 -43.40 6.84 -3.94
N ALA A 40 -43.76 5.66 -4.47
CA ALA A 40 -43.46 4.36 -3.86
C ALA A 40 -42.14 3.82 -4.41
N TYR A 41 -41.18 3.55 -3.53
CA TYR A 41 -39.85 3.01 -3.89
C TYR A 41 -39.72 1.58 -3.42
N THR A 42 -39.37 0.68 -4.32
CA THR A 42 -39.11 -0.73 -3.98
C THR A 42 -37.67 -0.88 -3.49
N VAL A 43 -37.49 -1.09 -2.18
CA VAL A 43 -36.23 -1.20 -1.44
C VAL A 43 -36.15 -2.53 -0.68
N THR A 44 -35.08 -3.29 -0.86
CA THR A 44 -34.93 -4.63 -0.29
C THR A 44 -33.68 -4.74 0.59
N PHE A 45 -33.72 -4.42 1.89
CA PHE A 45 -32.62 -4.80 2.83
C PHE A 45 -33.15 -4.98 4.27
N SER A 46 -32.70 -6.03 4.97
CA SER A 46 -33.13 -6.38 6.34
C SER A 46 -32.37 -5.61 7.43
N ASN A 47 -32.93 -5.61 8.64
CA ASN A 47 -32.54 -4.73 9.75
C ASN A 47 -31.19 -5.09 10.42
N GLU A 48 -30.65 -6.29 10.23
CA GLU A 48 -29.30 -6.63 10.73
C GLU A 48 -28.19 -5.90 9.95
N TRP A 49 -28.44 -5.58 8.67
CA TRP A 49 -27.56 -4.75 7.85
C TRP A 49 -27.56 -3.28 8.26
N ARG A 50 -28.57 -2.78 8.98
CA ARG A 50 -28.54 -1.39 9.48
C ARG A 50 -27.52 -1.20 10.59
N THR A 51 -27.33 -2.23 11.43
CA THR A 51 -26.35 -2.20 12.53
C THR A 51 -24.91 -2.41 12.04
N PHE A 52 -24.72 -3.16 10.94
CA PHE A 52 -23.44 -3.29 10.26
C PHE A 52 -23.13 -2.05 9.37
N ALA A 53 -24.14 -1.52 8.69
CA ALA A 53 -24.03 -0.33 7.84
C ALA A 53 -23.77 0.96 8.62
N ASP A 54 -23.98 1.02 9.93
CA ASP A 54 -23.60 2.18 10.75
C ASP A 54 -22.09 2.18 11.10
N ALA A 55 -21.47 1.00 11.28
CA ALA A 55 -20.02 0.86 11.43
C ALA A 55 -19.29 0.90 10.08
N GLU A 56 -19.89 0.32 9.03
CA GLU A 56 -19.43 0.46 7.66
C GLU A 56 -19.74 1.83 7.08
N LYS A 57 -20.72 2.61 7.55
CA LYS A 57 -20.92 3.98 7.06
C LYS A 57 -19.70 4.84 7.33
N ILE A 58 -19.13 4.72 8.52
CA ILE A 58 -17.91 5.44 8.90
C ILE A 58 -16.73 4.96 8.05
N ARG A 59 -16.63 3.65 7.77
CA ARG A 59 -15.57 3.06 6.94
C ARG A 59 -15.74 3.31 5.43
N MET A 60 -16.97 3.29 4.91
CA MET A 60 -17.37 3.51 3.51
C MET A 60 -17.38 5.00 3.18
N GLU A 61 -17.83 5.86 4.09
CA GLU A 61 -17.61 7.29 3.96
C GLU A 61 -16.10 7.58 3.94
N ASP A 62 -15.24 6.94 4.74
CA ASP A 62 -13.77 7.14 4.61
C ASP A 62 -13.16 6.46 3.35
N LEU A 63 -13.68 5.31 2.89
CA LEU A 63 -13.26 4.59 1.67
C LEU A 63 -13.62 5.34 0.38
N TYR A 64 -14.74 6.07 0.36
CA TYR A 64 -15.29 6.74 -0.83
C TYR A 64 -15.37 8.27 -0.73
N SER A 65 -15.12 8.89 0.43
CA SER A 65 -15.07 10.37 0.54
C SER A 65 -13.71 10.98 0.20
N LYS A 66 -12.63 10.17 0.19
CA LYS A 66 -11.27 10.64 -0.13
C LYS A 66 -10.73 10.16 -1.47
N THR A 67 -11.39 9.19 -2.11
CA THR A 67 -10.91 8.56 -3.35
C THR A 67 -11.94 8.79 -4.45
N THR A 68 -11.63 9.66 -5.41
CA THR A 68 -12.41 9.78 -6.65
C THR A 68 -12.22 8.48 -7.43
N ILE A 69 -13.30 7.72 -7.63
CA ILE A 69 -13.25 6.55 -8.51
C ILE A 69 -13.04 7.06 -9.94
N ASP A 70 -11.94 6.64 -10.56
CA ASP A 70 -11.65 6.93 -11.96
C ASP A 70 -12.05 5.69 -12.78
N PRO A 71 -13.06 5.82 -13.68
CA PRO A 71 -13.50 4.72 -14.53
C PRO A 71 -12.40 4.10 -15.40
N ASP A 72 -11.38 4.87 -15.75
CA ASP A 72 -10.25 4.46 -16.58
C ASP A 72 -9.07 3.88 -15.76
N ASP A 73 -9.22 3.80 -14.44
CA ASP A 73 -8.22 3.30 -13.51
C ASP A 73 -8.76 2.14 -12.64
N PRO A 74 -8.44 0.89 -12.99
CA PRO A 74 -8.78 -0.31 -12.22
C PRO A 74 -8.42 -0.25 -10.73
N PHE A 75 -7.31 0.41 -10.38
CA PHE A 75 -6.80 0.42 -9.01
C PHE A 75 -7.55 1.43 -8.13
N SER A 76 -8.21 2.42 -8.73
CA SER A 76 -9.09 3.36 -8.01
C SER A 76 -10.31 2.68 -7.36
N TYR A 77 -10.69 1.49 -7.82
CA TYR A 77 -11.85 0.74 -7.31
C TYR A 77 -11.56 -0.04 -6.02
N LYS A 78 -10.29 -0.39 -5.76
CA LYS A 78 -9.85 -1.17 -4.60
C LYS A 78 -8.55 -0.60 -4.02
N PRO A 79 -8.54 0.66 -3.54
CA PRO A 79 -7.32 1.35 -3.12
C PRO A 79 -6.63 0.73 -1.88
N LYS A 80 -7.32 -0.15 -1.13
CA LYS A 80 -6.78 -0.85 0.04
C LYS A 80 -6.49 -2.34 -0.19
N ASP A 81 -6.82 -2.83 -1.38
CA ASP A 81 -6.74 -4.24 -1.73
C ASP A 81 -6.32 -4.36 -3.20
N GLN A 82 -5.29 -3.62 -3.61
CA GLN A 82 -4.89 -3.56 -5.02
C GLN A 82 -4.44 -4.93 -5.56
N TRP A 83 -3.96 -5.82 -4.69
CA TRP A 83 -3.67 -7.22 -5.02
C TRP A 83 -4.87 -7.97 -5.62
N LEU A 84 -6.11 -7.61 -5.27
CA LEU A 84 -7.31 -8.25 -5.82
C LEU A 84 -7.48 -7.96 -7.31
N ILE A 85 -6.99 -6.81 -7.80
CA ILE A 85 -7.01 -6.48 -9.22
C ILE A 85 -6.09 -7.45 -9.99
N PHE A 86 -4.90 -7.71 -9.46
CA PHE A 86 -3.98 -8.69 -10.03
C PHE A 86 -4.53 -10.11 -9.93
N SER A 87 -5.06 -10.53 -8.78
CA SER A 87 -5.63 -11.86 -8.60
C SER A 87 -6.85 -12.09 -9.52
N GLN A 88 -7.76 -11.11 -9.66
CA GLN A 88 -8.90 -11.23 -10.57
C GLN A 88 -8.45 -11.43 -12.01
N TYR A 89 -7.45 -10.65 -12.46
CA TYR A 89 -6.88 -10.82 -13.79
C TYR A 89 -6.33 -12.23 -13.98
N LEU A 90 -5.56 -12.75 -13.02
CA LEU A 90 -5.02 -14.11 -13.09
C LEU A 90 -6.13 -15.16 -13.15
N HIS A 91 -7.20 -14.99 -12.37
CA HIS A 91 -8.34 -15.90 -12.40
C HIS A 91 -9.04 -15.89 -13.78
N GLU A 92 -9.29 -14.72 -14.36
CA GLU A 92 -9.94 -14.58 -15.67
C GLU A 92 -9.10 -15.12 -16.83
N GLN A 93 -7.77 -15.07 -16.72
CA GLN A 93 -6.85 -15.54 -17.75
C GLN A 93 -6.42 -17.01 -17.56
N GLY A 94 -7.02 -17.75 -16.62
CA GLY A 94 -6.63 -19.13 -16.33
C GLY A 94 -5.24 -19.27 -15.70
N GLY A 95 -4.69 -18.19 -15.12
CA GLY A 95 -3.38 -18.18 -14.46
C GLY A 95 -3.29 -19.10 -13.23
N PHE A 96 -4.43 -19.55 -12.71
CA PHE A 96 -4.53 -20.53 -11.63
C PHE A 96 -4.92 -21.94 -12.11
N ASP A 97 -5.15 -22.14 -13.41
CA ASP A 97 -5.65 -23.41 -13.93
C ASP A 97 -4.66 -24.55 -13.70
N GLY A 98 -5.14 -25.66 -13.15
CA GLY A 98 -4.32 -26.84 -12.88
C GLY A 98 -3.32 -26.70 -11.72
N LYS A 99 -3.29 -25.56 -11.03
CA LYS A 99 -2.45 -25.36 -9.83
C LYS A 99 -3.11 -25.94 -8.58
N PRO A 100 -2.34 -26.54 -7.65
CA PRO A 100 -2.85 -26.94 -6.35
C PRO A 100 -3.24 -25.72 -5.50
N ARG A 101 -4.10 -25.94 -4.51
CA ARG A 101 -4.64 -24.89 -3.64
C ARG A 101 -3.53 -24.10 -2.95
N GLU A 102 -2.49 -24.79 -2.50
CA GLU A 102 -1.34 -24.21 -1.81
C GLU A 102 -0.58 -23.26 -2.73
N GLU A 103 -0.35 -23.62 -3.99
CA GLU A 103 0.35 -22.76 -4.95
C GLU A 103 -0.48 -21.52 -5.29
N VAL A 104 -1.82 -21.64 -5.40
CA VAL A 104 -2.69 -20.48 -5.57
C VAL A 104 -2.67 -19.57 -4.33
N ALA A 105 -2.69 -20.16 -3.12
CA ALA A 105 -2.61 -19.40 -1.87
C ALA A 105 -1.31 -18.60 -1.79
N ASP A 106 -0.20 -19.26 -2.12
CA ASP A 106 1.11 -18.64 -2.14
C ASP A 106 1.13 -17.50 -3.16
N MET A 107 0.64 -17.70 -4.38
CA MET A 107 0.58 -16.63 -5.38
C MET A 107 -0.22 -15.40 -4.90
N GLU A 108 -1.39 -15.61 -4.29
CA GLU A 108 -2.20 -14.50 -3.76
C GLU A 108 -1.53 -13.80 -2.57
N GLU A 109 -0.89 -14.56 -1.68
CA GLU A 109 -0.14 -14.01 -0.54
C GLU A 109 1.07 -13.18 -1.00
N HIS A 110 1.75 -13.58 -2.09
CA HIS A 110 2.81 -12.76 -2.69
C HIS A 110 2.25 -11.44 -3.20
N LEU A 111 1.15 -11.47 -3.96
CA LEU A 111 0.54 -10.24 -4.50
C LEU A 111 0.13 -9.31 -3.37
N LYS A 112 -0.52 -9.84 -2.33
CA LYS A 112 -0.91 -9.07 -1.15
C LYS A 112 0.29 -8.44 -0.47
N ARG A 113 1.31 -9.24 -0.14
CA ARG A 113 2.52 -8.74 0.52
C ARG A 113 3.18 -7.60 -0.27
N ILE A 114 3.22 -7.73 -1.60
CA ILE A 114 3.82 -6.73 -2.49
C ILE A 114 3.02 -5.42 -2.53
N THR A 115 1.68 -5.46 -2.47
CA THR A 115 0.85 -4.23 -2.54
C THR A 115 0.51 -3.63 -1.18
N ASP A 116 0.57 -4.40 -0.09
CA ASP A 116 0.21 -3.99 1.28
C ASP A 116 0.91 -2.67 1.70
N GLY A 117 2.15 -2.45 1.27
CA GLY A 117 2.89 -1.22 1.52
C GLY A 117 2.17 0.02 1.00
N LEU A 118 1.75 0.03 -0.28
CA LEU A 118 1.05 1.17 -0.88
C LEU A 118 -0.44 1.20 -0.53
N ASP A 119 -1.08 0.04 -0.33
CA ASP A 119 -2.46 -0.05 0.17
C ASP A 119 -2.62 0.66 1.53
N SER A 120 -1.56 0.68 2.35
CA SER A 120 -1.54 1.39 3.63
C SER A 120 -1.68 2.91 3.52
N LEU A 121 -1.30 3.52 2.38
CA LEU A 121 -1.45 4.96 2.15
C LEU A 121 -2.91 5.41 2.10
N HIS A 122 -3.82 4.46 1.85
CA HIS A 122 -5.25 4.69 1.79
C HIS A 122 -5.95 4.38 3.12
N ALA A 123 -5.24 3.85 4.12
CA ALA A 123 -5.72 3.74 5.49
C ALA A 123 -5.57 5.10 6.20
N GLY A 124 -6.68 5.64 6.72
CA GLY A 124 -6.68 6.94 7.39
C GLY A 124 -5.81 6.96 8.65
N GLY A 125 -5.19 8.11 8.91
CA GLY A 125 -4.28 8.36 10.03
C GLY A 125 -4.87 8.43 11.43
N ILE A 126 -3.97 8.76 12.36
CA ILE A 126 -4.06 8.84 13.84
C ILE A 126 -5.36 8.29 14.44
N ASP A 127 -5.26 7.08 14.99
CA ASP A 127 -6.15 6.63 16.04
C ASP A 127 -5.86 7.40 17.35
N LEU A 128 -6.67 8.42 17.63
CA LEU A 128 -6.64 9.18 18.89
C LEU A 128 -7.08 8.34 20.11
N ALA A 129 -7.35 7.04 19.94
CA ALA A 129 -7.62 6.08 21.01
C ALA A 129 -6.44 5.10 21.31
N GLY A 130 -5.25 5.31 20.73
CA GLY A 130 -4.01 4.71 21.23
C GLY A 130 -3.45 3.49 20.49
N GLY A 131 -3.98 3.12 19.32
CA GLY A 131 -3.33 2.18 18.40
C GLY A 131 -2.63 2.89 17.25
N LEU A 132 -1.33 3.19 17.36
CA LEU A 132 -0.55 3.78 16.26
C LEU A 132 -0.23 2.71 15.20
N ILE A 133 -0.92 2.72 14.06
CA ILE A 133 -0.30 2.30 12.80
C ILE A 133 0.30 3.56 12.19
N ARG A 134 1.63 3.64 12.17
CA ARG A 134 2.36 4.78 11.61
C ARG A 134 2.15 4.82 10.09
N GLU A 135 1.70 5.95 9.57
CA GLU A 135 1.66 6.19 8.12
C GLU A 135 3.08 6.18 7.56
N LEU A 136 3.26 5.61 6.37
CA LEU A 136 4.50 5.75 5.61
C LEU A 136 4.76 7.24 5.38
N ASP A 137 6.00 7.69 5.57
CA ASP A 137 6.38 9.03 5.13
C ASP A 137 6.60 9.08 3.61
N SER A 138 6.85 10.27 3.06
CA SER A 138 7.05 10.44 1.62
C SER A 138 8.20 9.58 1.10
N PHE A 139 9.28 9.39 1.86
CA PHE A 139 10.41 8.54 1.44
C PHE A 139 10.02 7.07 1.39
N GLU A 140 9.35 6.59 2.42
CA GLU A 140 8.89 5.21 2.49
C GLU A 140 7.87 4.89 1.40
N ALA A 141 6.96 5.81 1.09
CA ALA A 141 6.00 5.64 0.01
C ALA A 141 6.70 5.48 -1.37
N HIS A 142 7.75 6.25 -1.64
CA HIS A 142 8.52 6.11 -2.88
C HIS A 142 9.38 4.83 -2.90
N LEU A 143 9.89 4.38 -1.75
CA LEU A 143 10.59 3.11 -1.62
C LEU A 143 9.65 1.93 -1.90
N GLU A 144 8.46 1.92 -1.29
CA GLU A 144 7.42 0.92 -1.52
C GLU A 144 6.94 0.90 -2.97
N TYR A 145 6.78 2.09 -3.57
CA TYR A 145 6.47 2.20 -4.99
C TYR A 145 7.54 1.53 -5.86
N ALA A 146 8.82 1.88 -5.68
CA ALA A 146 9.91 1.29 -6.45
C ALA A 146 10.01 -0.23 -6.24
N ALA A 147 9.97 -0.68 -4.99
CA ALA A 147 10.09 -2.08 -4.62
C ALA A 147 8.93 -2.93 -5.16
N SER A 148 7.68 -2.44 -5.02
CA SER A 148 6.51 -3.17 -5.46
C SER A 148 6.49 -3.37 -6.98
N LEU A 149 6.90 -2.37 -7.77
CA LEU A 149 7.03 -2.52 -9.22
C LEU A 149 8.04 -3.60 -9.60
N SER A 150 9.23 -3.59 -9.00
CA SER A 150 10.25 -4.61 -9.27
C SER A 150 9.79 -6.00 -8.81
N ALA A 151 9.14 -6.10 -7.66
CA ALA A 151 8.62 -7.36 -7.14
C ALA A 151 7.45 -7.92 -7.98
N LEU A 152 6.54 -7.08 -8.48
CA LEU A 152 5.46 -7.51 -9.39
C LEU A 152 6.02 -8.00 -10.73
N ASN A 153 7.04 -7.33 -11.28
CA ASN A 153 7.71 -7.81 -12.50
C ASN A 153 8.37 -9.17 -12.26
N ARG A 154 9.05 -9.34 -11.13
CA ARG A 154 9.64 -10.61 -10.71
C ARG A 154 8.59 -11.71 -10.52
N PHE A 155 7.44 -11.39 -9.92
CA PHE A 155 6.30 -12.28 -9.80
C PHE A 155 5.81 -12.73 -11.19
N SER A 156 5.65 -11.79 -12.11
CA SER A 156 5.25 -12.05 -13.50
C SER A 156 6.22 -12.99 -14.21
N GLU A 157 7.53 -12.83 -13.99
CA GLU A 157 8.57 -13.70 -14.55
C GLU A 157 8.60 -15.09 -13.92
N LYS A 158 8.33 -15.19 -12.61
CA LYS A 158 8.37 -16.45 -11.87
C LYS A 158 7.16 -17.34 -12.17
N PHE A 159 5.96 -16.77 -12.20
CA PHE A 159 4.72 -17.54 -12.18
C PHE A 159 3.95 -17.58 -13.48
N LEU A 160 4.21 -16.66 -14.41
CA LEU A 160 3.38 -16.45 -15.61
C LEU A 160 4.19 -16.64 -16.89
N THR A 161 3.50 -17.08 -17.94
CA THR A 161 4.06 -17.17 -19.30
C THR A 161 2.99 -16.79 -20.33
N GLY A 162 3.41 -16.54 -21.58
CA GLY A 162 2.49 -16.28 -22.70
C GLY A 162 1.60 -15.05 -22.50
N ASP A 163 0.35 -15.14 -22.95
CA ASP A 163 -0.60 -14.02 -22.94
C ASP A 163 -0.94 -13.54 -21.52
N ALA A 164 -1.04 -14.48 -20.56
CA ALA A 164 -1.28 -14.15 -19.16
C ALA A 164 -0.16 -13.25 -18.62
N GLN A 165 1.10 -13.53 -18.95
CA GLN A 165 2.25 -12.71 -18.56
C GLN A 165 2.22 -11.33 -19.24
N ALA A 166 1.90 -11.27 -20.53
CA ALA A 166 1.86 -10.01 -21.28
C ALA A 166 0.82 -9.04 -20.70
N GLY A 167 -0.43 -9.50 -20.52
CA GLY A 167 -1.45 -8.63 -19.93
C GLY A 167 -1.23 -8.34 -18.45
N PHE A 168 -0.51 -9.20 -17.71
CA PHE A 168 -0.09 -8.89 -16.34
C PHE A 168 0.90 -7.72 -16.32
N LYS A 169 1.83 -7.67 -17.28
CA LYS A 169 2.76 -6.52 -17.42
C LYS A 169 2.03 -5.23 -17.76
N ASP A 170 0.99 -5.29 -18.60
CA ASP A 170 0.13 -4.14 -18.85
C ASP A 170 -0.59 -3.68 -17.57
N LEU A 171 -1.00 -4.63 -16.72
CA LEU A 171 -1.62 -4.34 -15.43
C LEU A 171 -0.64 -3.69 -14.45
N ILE A 172 0.63 -4.11 -14.44
CA ILE A 172 1.71 -3.43 -13.70
C ILE A 172 1.88 -1.98 -14.16
N ASN A 173 1.80 -1.70 -15.46
CA ASN A 173 1.87 -0.32 -15.96
C ASN A 173 0.71 0.54 -15.45
N GLY A 174 -0.50 -0.04 -15.37
CA GLY A 174 -1.66 0.61 -14.75
C GLY A 174 -1.43 0.91 -13.27
N TYR A 175 -0.94 -0.07 -12.52
CA TYR A 175 -0.59 0.06 -11.09
C TYR A 175 0.48 1.13 -10.88
N ALA A 176 1.51 1.16 -11.72
CA ALA A 176 2.57 2.15 -11.67
C ALA A 176 2.01 3.56 -11.89
N LYS A 177 1.16 3.74 -12.90
CA LYS A 177 0.53 5.03 -13.18
C LYS A 177 -0.36 5.49 -12.02
N HIS A 178 -1.20 4.61 -11.48
CA HIS A 178 -2.08 4.91 -10.35
C HIS A 178 -1.27 5.36 -9.13
N ASN A 179 -0.35 4.51 -8.67
CA ASN A 179 0.37 4.74 -7.43
C ASN A 179 1.41 5.86 -7.55
N ARG A 180 1.94 6.15 -8.75
CA ARG A 180 2.79 7.32 -8.94
C ARG A 180 2.05 8.61 -8.58
N ALA A 181 0.80 8.75 -9.03
CA ALA A 181 -0.01 9.93 -8.72
C ALA A 181 -0.32 10.06 -7.21
N VAL A 182 -0.46 8.93 -6.51
CA VAL A 182 -0.65 8.90 -5.05
C VAL A 182 0.64 9.31 -4.33
N VAL A 183 1.76 8.73 -4.73
CA VAL A 183 3.06 8.85 -4.04
C VAL A 183 3.74 10.20 -4.29
N GLU A 184 3.62 10.79 -5.48
CA GLU A 184 4.24 12.07 -5.86
C GLU A 184 3.81 13.24 -4.96
N HIS A 185 2.60 13.18 -4.42
CA HIS A 185 2.03 14.20 -3.54
C HIS A 185 1.82 13.69 -2.12
N HIS A 186 2.31 12.50 -1.80
CA HIS A 186 2.15 11.92 -0.49
C HIS A 186 2.96 12.68 0.55
N SER A 187 2.33 12.92 1.69
CA SER A 187 3.00 13.37 2.89
C SER A 187 2.19 12.93 4.10
N SER A 188 2.84 12.25 5.04
CA SER A 188 2.17 11.73 6.23
C SER A 188 1.74 12.86 7.18
N LEU A 189 0.84 12.56 8.10
CA LEU A 189 0.45 13.51 9.15
C LEU A 189 1.65 13.99 9.99
N GLU A 190 2.59 13.10 10.30
CA GLU A 190 3.81 13.46 11.03
C GLU A 190 4.69 14.42 10.23
N GLU A 191 4.82 14.18 8.93
CA GLU A 191 5.58 15.05 8.04
C GLU A 191 4.99 16.46 7.95
N ARG A 192 3.67 16.57 7.80
CA ARG A 192 2.94 17.84 7.82
C ARG A 192 3.07 18.53 9.17
N PHE A 193 3.04 17.76 10.27
CA PHE A 193 3.29 18.29 11.61
C PHE A 193 4.70 18.86 11.74
N PHE A 194 5.72 18.16 11.25
CA PHE A 194 7.10 18.67 11.24
C PHE A 194 7.24 19.95 10.43
N GLN A 195 6.59 20.04 9.26
CA GLN A 195 6.58 21.26 8.43
C GLN A 195 5.90 22.44 9.14
N ALA A 196 4.71 22.21 9.73
CA ALA A 196 3.99 23.23 10.47
C ALA A 196 4.78 23.69 11.70
N ARG A 197 5.31 22.76 12.50
CA ARG A 197 6.11 23.06 13.69
C ARG A 197 7.43 23.76 13.35
N ALA A 198 8.04 23.45 12.22
CA ALA A 198 9.26 24.11 11.80
C ALA A 198 9.06 25.59 11.40
N SER A 199 7.81 26.00 11.17
CA SER A 199 7.40 27.33 10.72
C SER A 199 6.94 28.25 11.86
N ILE A 200 6.76 27.74 13.08
CA ILE A 200 6.39 28.55 14.25
C ILE A 200 7.63 29.03 15.01
N THR A 201 7.48 30.13 15.76
CA THR A 201 8.49 30.55 16.73
C THR A 201 8.61 29.48 17.81
N VAL A 202 9.83 29.00 18.05
CA VAL A 202 10.09 28.00 19.09
C VAL A 202 9.73 28.63 20.45
N PRO A 203 8.79 28.05 21.21
CA PRO A 203 8.44 28.57 22.52
C PRO A 203 9.63 28.38 23.48
N ASP A 204 9.79 29.30 24.44
CA ASP A 204 10.82 29.21 25.48
C ASP A 204 10.45 28.13 26.49
N VAL A 205 10.72 26.88 26.12
CA VAL A 205 10.42 25.68 26.91
C VAL A 205 11.70 24.89 27.07
N ARG A 206 12.00 24.49 28.31
CA ARG A 206 13.12 23.62 28.60
C ARG A 206 12.78 22.18 28.23
N LEU A 207 13.42 21.67 27.19
CA LEU A 207 13.30 20.27 26.76
C LEU A 207 14.37 19.40 27.44
N MET A 208 14.09 18.11 27.56
CA MET A 208 15.12 17.10 27.86
C MET A 208 16.07 16.96 26.65
N PRO A 209 17.33 16.53 26.85
CA PRO A 209 18.30 16.43 25.74
C PRO A 209 17.81 15.58 24.55
N GLU A 210 17.10 14.48 24.82
CA GLU A 210 16.53 13.60 23.80
C GLU A 210 15.42 14.31 23.00
N GLN A 211 14.54 15.04 23.68
CA GLN A 211 13.47 15.82 23.06
C GLN A 211 14.06 16.97 22.23
N GLU A 212 15.11 17.62 22.71
CA GLU A 212 15.82 18.66 21.97
C GLU A 212 16.49 18.10 20.71
N LYS A 213 17.10 16.90 20.80
CA LYS A 213 17.64 16.16 19.66
C LYS A 213 16.55 15.86 18.63
N GLU A 214 15.44 15.26 19.07
CA GLU A 214 14.33 14.89 18.19
C GLU A 214 13.72 16.11 17.50
N VAL A 215 13.41 17.17 18.26
CA VAL A 215 12.85 18.43 17.73
C VAL A 215 13.81 19.06 16.72
N ARG A 216 15.13 19.06 16.99
CA ARG A 216 16.15 19.57 16.06
C ARG A 216 16.14 18.81 14.74
N ILE A 217 16.18 17.48 14.79
CA ILE A 217 16.17 16.60 13.61
C ILE A 217 14.89 16.82 12.80
N THR A 218 13.74 16.70 13.45
CA THR A 218 12.44 16.73 12.78
C THR A 218 12.07 18.14 12.30
N ASN A 219 12.50 19.22 12.96
CA ASN A 219 12.38 20.58 12.41
C ASN A 219 13.26 20.81 11.18
N ARG A 220 14.45 20.19 11.12
CA ARG A 220 15.29 20.25 9.91
C ARG A 220 14.60 19.56 8.75
N LEU A 221 14.10 18.34 8.97
CA LEU A 221 13.29 17.63 7.98
C LEU A 221 12.05 18.46 7.59
N GLY A 222 11.40 19.15 8.52
CA GLY A 222 10.24 19.99 8.23
C GLY A 222 10.54 21.19 7.31
N LYS A 223 11.81 21.58 7.16
CA LYS A 223 12.27 22.68 6.29
C LYS A 223 12.86 22.22 4.96
N SER A 224 13.13 20.93 4.78
CA SER A 224 13.66 20.42 3.52
C SER A 224 12.56 20.39 2.46
N ASP A 225 12.92 20.70 1.21
CA ASP A 225 12.08 20.37 0.08
C ASP A 225 12.06 18.84 -0.06
N ARG A 226 10.91 18.22 0.23
CA ARG A 226 10.76 16.76 0.32
C ARG A 226 10.27 16.14 -0.98
N ILE A 227 10.22 16.91 -2.06
CA ILE A 227 9.97 16.36 -3.39
C ILE A 227 11.13 15.43 -3.72
N LEU A 228 10.87 14.14 -3.63
CA LEU A 228 11.79 13.11 -4.08
C LEU A 228 11.94 13.24 -5.59
N LYS A 229 13.19 13.37 -6.03
CA LYS A 229 13.48 13.45 -7.46
C LYS A 229 13.17 12.11 -8.10
N ASP A 230 12.49 12.13 -9.25
CA ASP A 230 12.27 10.96 -10.10
C ASP A 230 13.55 10.13 -10.32
N GLU A 231 14.70 10.79 -10.43
CA GLU A 231 16.02 10.16 -10.57
C GLU A 231 16.36 9.20 -9.43
N LEU A 232 15.98 9.54 -8.20
CA LEU A 232 16.24 8.72 -7.02
C LEU A 232 15.31 7.51 -6.98
N VAL A 233 14.04 7.69 -7.34
CA VAL A 233 13.08 6.59 -7.49
C VAL A 233 13.58 5.60 -8.55
N GLN A 234 14.06 6.11 -9.69
CA GLN A 234 14.60 5.25 -10.74
C GLN A 234 15.89 4.53 -10.32
N THR A 235 16.69 5.16 -9.46
CA THR A 235 17.86 4.52 -8.85
C THR A 235 17.43 3.35 -7.96
N TYR A 236 16.37 3.50 -7.17
CA TYR A 236 15.82 2.41 -6.35
C TYR A 236 15.30 1.25 -7.21
N ILE A 237 14.50 1.57 -8.24
CA ILE A 237 14.00 0.56 -9.20
C ILE A 237 15.18 -0.23 -9.79
N THR A 238 16.25 0.45 -10.21
CA THR A 238 17.44 -0.19 -10.77
C THR A 238 18.10 -1.16 -9.78
N PHE A 239 18.20 -0.80 -8.50
CA PHE A 239 18.75 -1.70 -7.49
C PHE A 239 17.87 -2.92 -7.23
N PHE A 240 16.55 -2.73 -7.16
CA PHE A 240 15.61 -3.84 -6.94
C PHE A 240 15.50 -4.76 -8.15
N GLU A 241 15.52 -4.23 -9.37
CA GLU A 241 15.60 -5.02 -10.62
C GLU A 241 16.90 -5.83 -10.73
N GLY A 242 17.95 -5.40 -10.02
CA GLY A 242 19.20 -6.13 -9.91
C GLY A 242 19.12 -7.44 -9.12
N ILE A 243 18.05 -7.66 -8.34
CA ILE A 243 17.89 -8.86 -7.49
C ILE A 243 17.53 -10.06 -8.36
N ARG A 244 18.47 -10.99 -8.55
CA ARG A 244 18.28 -12.21 -9.37
C ARG A 244 18.17 -13.48 -8.56
N ASN A 245 18.59 -13.47 -7.31
CA ASN A 245 18.51 -14.58 -6.36
C ASN A 245 18.54 -14.05 -4.92
N GLY A 246 18.42 -14.94 -3.94
CA GLY A 246 18.41 -14.58 -2.52
C GLY A 246 19.67 -13.84 -2.05
N ASP A 247 20.83 -14.16 -2.61
CA ASP A 247 22.11 -13.55 -2.21
C ASP A 247 22.22 -12.08 -2.66
N ASP A 248 21.43 -11.68 -3.66
CA ASP A 248 21.40 -10.31 -4.18
C ASP A 248 20.52 -9.37 -3.32
N ILE A 249 19.66 -9.91 -2.45
CA ILE A 249 18.67 -9.14 -1.68
C ILE A 249 19.36 -8.15 -0.74
N GLN A 250 20.24 -8.63 0.14
CA GLN A 250 20.91 -7.77 1.12
C GLN A 250 21.78 -6.69 0.45
N PRO A 251 22.62 -7.01 -0.57
CA PRO A 251 23.35 -6.01 -1.33
C PRO A 251 22.47 -4.92 -1.96
N ALA A 252 21.32 -5.29 -2.52
CA ALA A 252 20.38 -4.33 -3.11
C ALA A 252 19.76 -3.42 -2.03
N ILE A 253 19.31 -4.00 -0.91
CA ILE A 253 18.79 -3.25 0.23
C ILE A 253 19.84 -2.27 0.78
N ASP A 254 21.09 -2.71 0.92
CA ASP A 254 22.18 -1.84 1.39
C ASP A 254 22.48 -0.69 0.41
N ALA A 255 22.42 -0.96 -0.89
CA ALA A 255 22.59 0.07 -1.93
C ALA A 255 21.46 1.10 -1.88
N VAL A 256 20.21 0.67 -1.71
CA VAL A 256 19.05 1.54 -1.55
C VAL A 256 19.17 2.37 -0.28
N LYS A 257 19.49 1.75 0.88
CA LYS A 257 19.74 2.46 2.15
C LYS A 257 20.79 3.55 1.99
N LYS A 258 21.88 3.26 1.29
CA LYS A 258 22.94 4.25 1.01
C LYS A 258 22.43 5.42 0.16
N ALA A 259 21.68 5.15 -0.91
CA ALA A 259 21.13 6.19 -1.78
C ALA A 259 20.09 7.05 -1.05
N PHE A 260 19.21 6.43 -0.26
CA PHE A 260 18.26 7.10 0.65
C PHE A 260 18.97 8.05 1.63
N LEU A 261 19.98 7.55 2.35
CA LEU A 261 20.71 8.36 3.32
C LEU A 261 21.46 9.51 2.64
N SER A 262 22.14 9.28 1.51
CA SER A 262 22.85 10.35 0.78
C SER A 262 21.92 11.50 0.41
N ASN A 263 20.71 11.21 -0.08
CA ASN A 263 19.75 12.24 -0.48
C ASN A 263 19.39 13.22 0.67
N ILE A 264 19.30 12.72 1.90
CA ILE A 264 18.93 13.53 3.07
C ILE A 264 20.17 14.12 3.77
N LEU A 265 21.24 13.34 3.90
CA LEU A 265 22.44 13.74 4.64
C LEU A 265 23.30 14.75 3.89
N ASP A 266 23.26 14.77 2.55
CA ASP A 266 24.03 15.75 1.77
C ASP A 266 23.57 17.19 2.04
N GLN A 267 22.29 17.37 2.39
CA GLN A 267 21.70 18.65 2.79
C GLN A 267 21.84 18.92 4.31
N THR A 268 22.37 17.96 5.07
CA THR A 268 22.50 18.04 6.53
C THR A 268 23.92 18.48 6.92
N PRO A 269 24.08 19.49 7.80
CA PRO A 269 25.39 19.92 8.31
C PRO A 269 26.14 18.76 8.97
N LEU A 270 27.45 18.69 8.74
CA LEU A 270 28.32 17.59 9.20
C LEU A 270 28.09 17.20 10.67
N LYS A 271 27.96 18.20 11.55
CA LYS A 271 27.76 17.99 12.99
C LYS A 271 26.47 17.25 13.37
N ASP A 272 25.46 17.24 12.50
CA ASP A 272 24.14 16.65 12.75
C ASP A 272 23.96 15.33 11.96
N ARG A 273 24.94 14.92 11.13
CA ARG A 273 24.75 13.81 10.16
C ARG A 273 24.59 12.44 10.80
N GLU A 274 25.44 12.09 11.77
CA GLU A 274 25.35 10.76 12.40
C GLU A 274 24.04 10.59 13.17
N GLU A 275 23.62 11.61 13.91
CA GLU A 275 22.35 11.57 14.63
C GLU A 275 21.14 11.49 13.69
N MET A 276 21.18 12.25 12.58
CA MET A 276 20.14 12.18 11.55
C MET A 276 20.11 10.80 10.90
N LYS A 277 21.27 10.23 10.61
CA LYS A 277 21.39 8.89 10.02
C LYS A 277 20.79 7.82 10.94
N GLU A 278 21.15 7.81 12.21
CA GLU A 278 20.60 6.88 13.20
C GLU A 278 19.08 6.97 13.25
N TRP A 279 18.56 8.20 13.37
CA TRP A 279 17.12 8.45 13.44
C TRP A 279 16.38 7.99 12.19
N LEU A 280 16.91 8.26 10.99
CA LEU A 280 16.33 7.83 9.72
C LEU A 280 16.33 6.31 9.59
N MET A 281 17.44 5.65 9.98
CA MET A 281 17.56 4.19 9.88
C MET A 281 16.66 3.44 10.85
N GLU A 282 16.53 3.95 12.09
CA GLU A 282 15.59 3.40 13.06
C GLU A 282 14.14 3.55 12.57
N ARG A 283 13.81 4.72 12.03
CA ARG A 283 12.45 5.00 11.58
C ARG A 283 12.02 4.19 10.36
N THR A 284 12.94 3.91 9.44
CA THR A 284 12.65 3.23 8.17
C THR A 284 12.94 1.73 8.20
N SER A 285 13.34 1.16 9.34
CA SER A 285 13.70 -0.26 9.46
C SER A 285 12.58 -1.18 8.98
N ASP A 286 11.36 -0.95 9.45
CA ASP A 286 10.21 -1.80 9.16
C ASP A 286 9.87 -1.80 7.66
N THR A 287 10.07 -0.66 7.00
CA THR A 287 9.89 -0.53 5.55
C THR A 287 10.94 -1.32 4.79
N PHE A 288 12.21 -1.25 5.20
CA PHE A 288 13.26 -2.06 4.57
C PHE A 288 13.08 -3.57 4.82
N ASP A 289 12.66 -3.96 6.02
CA ASP A 289 12.41 -5.36 6.37
C ASP A 289 11.23 -5.92 5.59
N ARG A 290 10.14 -5.15 5.49
CA ARG A 290 8.98 -5.48 4.68
C ARG A 290 9.35 -5.62 3.20
N ILE A 291 10.06 -4.66 2.63
CA ILE A 291 10.54 -4.74 1.23
C ILE A 291 11.45 -5.96 1.03
N GLY A 292 12.37 -6.22 1.95
CA GLY A 292 13.23 -7.41 1.90
C GLY A 292 12.41 -8.71 1.84
N SER A 293 11.33 -8.79 2.61
CA SER A 293 10.43 -9.96 2.64
C SER A 293 9.71 -10.22 1.32
N TYR A 294 9.49 -9.19 0.49
CA TYR A 294 8.90 -9.35 -0.85
C TYR A 294 9.80 -10.25 -1.70
N PHE A 295 11.09 -9.92 -1.71
CA PHE A 295 12.08 -10.60 -2.52
C PHE A 295 12.50 -11.94 -1.93
N VAL A 296 12.51 -12.09 -0.59
CA VAL A 296 12.74 -13.40 0.05
C VAL A 296 11.68 -14.39 -0.42
N ALA A 297 10.40 -14.05 -0.27
CA ALA A 297 9.30 -14.92 -0.69
C ALA A 297 9.37 -15.28 -2.19
N LEU A 298 9.73 -14.31 -3.04
CA LEU A 298 9.89 -14.54 -4.47
C LEU A 298 11.14 -15.37 -4.83
N ASN A 299 12.15 -15.47 -3.96
CA ASN A 299 13.37 -16.24 -4.23
C ASN A 299 13.45 -17.57 -3.47
N ASP A 300 12.60 -17.79 -2.47
CA ASP A 300 12.49 -19.08 -1.79
C ASP A 300 11.98 -20.17 -2.76
N ARG A 301 12.66 -21.32 -2.70
CA ARG A 301 12.35 -22.58 -3.37
C ARG A 301 12.25 -23.69 -2.33
#